data_AF-Q6UIQ4-F1
#
_entry.id   AF-Q6UIQ4-F1
#
_cell.length_a   1.000
_cell.length_b   1.000
_cell.length_c   1.000
_cell.angle_alpha   90.00
_cell.angle_beta   90.00
_cell.angle_gamma   90.00
#
_symmetry.space_group_name_H-M   'P 1'
#
loop_
_entity.id
_entity.type
_entity.pdbx_description
1 polymer ?
#
loop_
_entity_poly.entity_id
_entity_poly.type
_entity_poly.pdbx_seq_one_letter_code
_entity_poly.pdbx_strand_id
1 'polypeptide(L)'
;QSLPTVDTSAQAAPQTYAEYAISQPLGGAGATCPTGSEPLAGETPNQALKPGAKSNSIIVSPRQRGNPVLKFVRNVPWEFGDVIPDYVLGQSTCALFLSLRYHNLHPDYIHGRLQSLGKNFALRVLLIQVDVKDPQQALKELAKMCILADCTLILAWSPEEAGRYLETYKAYEQKPADLLMEKLDQDFVSRSLEQLIAASREDLALCPGLGPQKARRLFDVLHEPFL
;
A
#
# COMPACT_ATOMS: atom_id res chain seq x y z
N GLN A 1 -32.45 18.55 49.47
CA GLN A 1 -31.11 17.91 49.48
C GLN A 1 -31.08 16.98 48.28
N SER A 2 -30.29 17.39 47.29
CA SER A 2 -30.26 16.90 45.92
C SER A 2 -29.34 15.67 45.78
N LEU A 3 -29.79 14.68 45.01
CA LEU A 3 -29.05 13.48 44.61
C LEU A 3 -27.97 13.84 43.54
N PRO A 4 -26.84 13.10 43.47
CA PRO A 4 -25.75 13.42 42.58
C PRO A 4 -25.96 12.82 41.18
N THR A 5 -25.72 13.63 40.16
CA THR A 5 -25.65 13.26 38.74
C THR A 5 -24.31 12.55 38.47
N VAL A 6 -24.37 11.39 37.82
CA VAL A 6 -23.20 10.64 37.35
C VAL A 6 -22.78 11.19 35.98
N ASP A 7 -21.57 11.76 35.91
CA ASP A 7 -20.92 12.16 34.66
C ASP A 7 -20.44 10.92 33.90
N THR A 8 -21.10 10.61 32.78
CA THR A 8 -20.60 9.63 31.80
C THR A 8 -19.65 10.35 30.85
N SER A 9 -18.36 10.02 30.94
CA SER A 9 -17.31 10.47 30.00
C SER A 9 -17.67 10.09 28.56
N ALA A 10 -17.79 11.10 27.69
CA ALA A 10 -17.91 10.93 26.25
C ALA A 10 -16.56 10.48 25.67
N GLN A 11 -16.51 9.25 25.14
CA GLN A 11 -15.40 8.80 24.30
C GLN A 11 -15.37 9.61 22.99
N ALA A 12 -14.24 10.26 22.72
CA ALA A 12 -14.01 11.04 21.52
C ALA A 12 -14.01 10.14 20.27
N ALA A 13 -14.90 10.46 19.31
CA ALA A 13 -14.96 9.80 18.01
C ALA A 13 -13.68 10.09 17.18
N PRO A 14 -13.23 9.15 16.34
CA PRO A 14 -12.03 9.35 15.52
C PRO A 14 -12.28 10.43 14.44
N GLN A 15 -11.44 11.46 14.46
CA GLN A 15 -11.43 12.59 13.50
C GLN A 15 -11.28 12.08 12.05
N THR A 16 -12.06 12.63 11.11
CA THR A 16 -12.11 12.13 9.72
C THR A 16 -11.09 12.85 8.83
N TYR A 17 -10.52 12.17 7.82
CA TYR A 17 -9.55 12.75 6.87
C TYR A 17 -10.07 14.03 6.17
N ALA A 18 -11.37 14.11 5.89
CA ALA A 18 -11.98 15.33 5.34
C ALA A 18 -11.82 16.54 6.27
N GLU A 19 -12.02 16.37 7.58
CA GLU A 19 -11.81 17.45 8.56
C GLU A 19 -10.34 17.86 8.61
N TYR A 20 -9.43 16.88 8.55
CA TYR A 20 -7.99 17.13 8.47
C TYR A 20 -7.60 17.94 7.22
N ALA A 21 -8.09 17.57 6.04
CA ALA A 21 -7.76 18.25 4.79
C ALA A 21 -8.37 19.65 4.68
N ILE A 22 -9.56 19.86 5.27
CA ILE A 22 -10.26 21.15 5.31
C ILE A 22 -9.62 22.10 6.35
N SER A 23 -9.01 21.57 7.41
CA SER A 23 -8.37 22.37 8.47
C SER A 23 -7.00 22.95 8.08
N GLN A 24 -6.47 22.62 6.90
CA GLN A 24 -5.18 23.15 6.45
C GLN A 24 -5.37 24.54 5.80
N PRO A 25 -4.53 25.53 6.15
CA PRO A 25 -4.54 26.80 5.44
C PRO A 25 -4.17 26.54 3.98
N LEU A 26 -5.03 26.97 3.05
CA LEU A 26 -4.71 27.02 1.63
C LEU A 26 -3.48 27.95 1.48
N GLY A 27 -2.33 27.38 1.14
CA GLY A 27 -1.09 28.13 0.92
C GLY A 27 -1.31 29.21 -0.13
N GLY A 28 -1.41 30.46 0.32
CA GLY A 28 -1.79 31.60 -0.49
C GLY A 28 -0.70 32.02 -1.47
N ALA A 29 -1.11 32.28 -2.71
CA ALA A 29 -0.32 32.97 -3.70
C ALA A 29 -0.63 34.48 -3.67
N GLY A 30 0.41 35.29 -3.45
CA GLY A 30 0.60 36.60 -4.09
C GLY A 30 -0.06 37.83 -3.48
N ALA A 31 0.74 38.65 -2.77
CA ALA A 31 1.11 40.03 -3.15
C ALA A 31 1.34 40.92 -1.90
N THR A 32 2.59 41.33 -1.67
CA THR A 32 3.09 42.71 -1.63
C THR A 32 4.47 42.76 -0.96
N CYS A 33 5.42 43.39 -1.66
CA CYS A 33 6.68 43.87 -1.09
C CYS A 33 6.41 45.21 -0.38
N PRO A 34 7.17 45.58 0.67
CA PRO A 34 8.22 46.56 0.41
C PRO A 34 9.55 46.35 1.18
N THR A 35 10.56 46.94 0.56
CA THR A 35 11.98 47.19 0.86
C THR A 35 12.33 47.60 2.30
N GLY A 36 13.46 47.08 2.81
CA GLY A 36 14.22 47.60 3.95
C GLY A 36 15.52 46.82 4.18
N SER A 37 16.64 47.53 4.29
CA SER A 37 18.06 47.13 4.14
C SER A 37 18.77 46.44 5.33
N GLU A 38 19.78 45.62 4.97
CA GLU A 38 20.94 44.95 5.64
C GLU A 38 21.58 45.53 6.94
N PRO A 39 22.61 44.88 7.56
CA PRO A 39 22.94 43.44 7.73
C PRO A 39 23.42 43.11 9.18
N LEU A 40 23.51 41.82 9.57
CA LEU A 40 24.45 41.37 10.62
C LEU A 40 24.81 39.89 10.44
N ALA A 41 26.13 39.66 10.34
CA ALA A 41 26.78 38.37 10.13
C ALA A 41 26.80 37.49 11.39
N GLY A 42 26.80 36.16 11.23
CA GLY A 42 27.08 35.23 12.32
C GLY A 42 26.71 33.77 12.05
N GLU A 43 27.61 33.07 11.35
CA GLU A 43 27.95 31.65 11.52
C GLU A 43 26.94 30.54 11.12
N THR A 44 27.30 29.84 10.04
CA THR A 44 26.85 28.48 9.71
C THR A 44 27.68 27.45 10.50
N PRO A 45 27.12 26.26 10.75
CA PRO A 45 27.72 25.12 10.09
C PRO A 45 26.68 24.33 9.28
N ASN A 46 26.87 24.50 7.98
CA ASN A 46 26.61 23.56 6.90
C ASN A 46 26.63 22.08 7.36
N GLN A 47 25.46 21.48 7.58
CA GLN A 47 25.31 20.03 7.40
C GLN A 47 24.79 19.80 5.99
N ALA A 48 25.75 19.69 5.08
CA ALA A 48 25.53 19.06 3.78
C ALA A 48 24.86 17.70 4.02
N LEU A 49 23.66 17.53 3.46
CA LEU A 49 22.98 16.24 3.36
C LEU A 49 23.94 15.28 2.63
N LYS A 50 24.49 14.32 3.38
CA LYS A 50 25.36 13.29 2.82
C LYS A 50 24.56 12.47 1.80
N PRO A 51 25.01 12.38 0.53
CA PRO A 51 24.45 11.42 -0.41
C PRO A 51 25.01 10.04 -0.05
N GLY A 52 24.18 9.13 0.46
CA GLY A 52 24.61 7.73 0.59
C GLY A 52 23.99 6.86 1.68
N ALA A 53 23.06 7.34 2.50
CA ALA A 53 22.27 6.44 3.34
C ALA A 53 21.01 6.04 2.56
N LYS A 54 20.96 4.79 2.05
CA LYS A 54 19.67 4.18 1.69
C LYS A 54 18.87 4.03 2.99
N SER A 55 18.19 5.09 3.41
CA SER A 55 17.34 5.02 4.59
C SER A 55 16.24 4.01 4.27
N ASN A 56 16.13 2.97 5.11
CA ASN A 56 15.05 2.00 5.02
C ASN A 56 13.75 2.60 5.60
N SER A 57 13.51 3.88 5.31
CA SER A 57 12.36 4.66 5.76
C SER A 57 11.40 4.93 4.61
N ILE A 58 10.13 5.10 4.93
CA ILE A 58 9.14 5.68 4.02
C ILE A 58 9.29 7.21 4.11
N ILE A 59 9.41 7.87 2.96
CA ILE A 59 9.40 9.34 2.91
C ILE A 59 7.95 9.79 2.73
N VAL A 60 7.47 10.61 3.67
CA VAL A 60 6.09 11.09 3.72
C VAL A 60 6.07 12.56 3.32
N SER A 61 5.16 12.94 2.42
CA SER A 61 4.97 14.36 2.09
C SER A 61 4.42 15.12 3.29
N PRO A 62 4.87 16.37 3.55
CA PRO A 62 4.29 17.24 4.57
C PRO A 62 2.77 17.41 4.42
N ARG A 63 2.22 17.21 3.22
CA ARG A 63 0.78 17.27 2.92
C ARG A 63 -0.03 16.16 3.61
N GLN A 64 0.63 15.09 4.05
CA GLN A 64 0.03 13.98 4.79
C GLN A 64 0.17 14.15 6.33
N ARG A 65 0.69 15.28 6.80
CA ARG A 65 0.87 15.55 8.23
C ARG A 65 -0.45 15.59 9.00
N GLY A 66 -0.82 14.51 9.65
CA GLY A 66 -2.08 14.41 10.40
C GLY A 66 -3.03 13.36 9.83
N ASN A 67 -2.67 12.74 8.70
CA ASN A 67 -3.37 11.59 8.17
C ASN A 67 -3.35 10.43 9.20
N PRO A 68 -4.51 9.86 9.59
CA PRO A 68 -4.57 8.77 10.57
C PRO A 68 -3.82 7.51 10.16
N VAL A 69 -3.57 7.30 8.86
CA VAL A 69 -2.79 6.16 8.35
C VAL A 69 -1.41 6.08 9.00
N LEU A 70 -0.77 7.23 9.27
CA LEU A 70 0.56 7.29 9.90
C LEU A 70 0.60 6.68 11.31
N LYS A 71 -0.54 6.59 12.01
CA LYS A 71 -0.64 5.95 13.35
C LYS A 71 -0.54 4.41 13.28
N PHE A 72 -0.75 3.85 12.08
CA PHE A 72 -0.76 2.42 11.82
C PHE A 72 0.49 1.93 11.08
N VAL A 73 1.36 2.84 10.62
CA VAL A 73 2.70 2.50 10.12
C VAL A 73 3.65 2.44 11.32
N ARG A 74 3.91 1.23 11.81
CA ARG A 74 4.68 0.94 13.04
C ARG A 74 5.88 0.04 12.80
N ASN A 75 5.80 -0.85 11.81
CA ASN A 75 6.83 -1.84 11.50
C ASN A 75 7.97 -1.28 10.64
N VAL A 76 7.78 -0.08 10.10
CA VAL A 76 8.70 0.58 9.18
C VAL A 76 8.89 2.04 9.61
N PRO A 77 10.13 2.53 9.74
CA PRO A 77 10.36 3.94 10.08
C PRO A 77 9.90 4.85 8.94
N TRP A 78 9.47 6.05 9.27
CA TRP A 78 9.08 7.04 8.28
C TRP A 78 9.50 8.44 8.70
N GLU A 79 9.75 9.30 7.73
CA GLU A 79 10.18 10.67 7.95
C GLU A 79 9.50 11.61 6.96
N PHE A 80 9.36 12.89 7.33
CA PHE A 80 8.84 13.88 6.38
C PHE A 80 9.93 14.31 5.41
N GLY A 81 9.61 14.37 4.13
CA GLY A 81 10.48 14.89 3.10
C GLY A 81 9.69 15.64 2.04
N ASP A 82 10.28 16.66 1.45
CA ASP A 82 9.64 17.42 0.38
C ASP A 82 9.62 16.58 -0.91
N VAL A 83 8.50 15.91 -1.14
CA VAL A 83 8.30 14.97 -2.25
C VAL A 83 6.98 15.24 -2.94
N ILE A 84 6.98 15.00 -4.26
CA ILE A 84 5.79 15.15 -5.11
C ILE A 84 4.69 14.14 -4.75
N PRO A 85 4.93 12.81 -4.66
CA PRO A 85 3.92 11.85 -4.20
C PRO A 85 3.59 12.04 -2.71
N ASP A 86 2.56 11.36 -2.22
CA ASP A 86 2.20 11.42 -0.80
C ASP A 86 3.13 10.54 0.05
N TYR A 87 3.56 9.40 -0.52
CA TYR A 87 4.49 8.46 0.08
C TYR A 87 5.52 7.98 -0.96
N VAL A 88 6.80 7.99 -0.61
CA VAL A 88 7.85 7.30 -1.35
C VAL A 88 8.19 6.02 -0.59
N LEU A 89 7.92 4.89 -1.24
CA LEU A 89 7.99 3.55 -0.65
C LEU A 89 9.28 2.82 -1.04
N GLY A 90 10.05 3.37 -1.97
CA GLY A 90 11.33 2.83 -2.40
C GLY A 90 11.94 3.67 -3.51
N GLN A 91 13.04 3.19 -4.10
CA GLN A 91 13.77 3.91 -5.16
C GLN A 91 12.91 4.19 -6.40
N SER A 92 12.00 3.27 -6.76
CA SER A 92 11.16 3.37 -7.96
C SER A 92 9.67 3.19 -7.67
N THR A 93 9.28 3.27 -6.40
CA THR A 93 7.90 3.01 -5.96
C THR A 93 7.37 4.18 -5.14
N CYS A 94 6.21 4.69 -5.52
CA CYS A 94 5.51 5.73 -4.79
C CYS A 94 4.02 5.41 -4.62
N ALA A 95 3.39 6.05 -3.64
CA ALA A 95 1.94 6.05 -3.49
C ALA A 95 1.36 7.46 -3.39
N LEU A 96 0.21 7.65 -4.01
CA LEU A 96 -0.72 8.74 -3.75
C LEU A 96 -1.85 8.22 -2.86
N PHE A 97 -2.34 9.06 -1.95
CA PHE A 97 -3.43 8.73 -1.06
C PHE A 97 -4.65 9.60 -1.34
N LEU A 98 -5.81 8.95 -1.41
CA LEU A 98 -7.09 9.61 -1.66
C LEU A 98 -8.20 8.92 -0.85
N SER A 99 -8.95 9.68 -0.06
CA SER A 99 -10.22 9.19 0.49
C SER A 99 -11.35 9.42 -0.51
N LEU A 100 -12.30 8.48 -0.62
CA LEU A 100 -13.47 8.64 -1.50
C LEU A 100 -14.34 9.81 -1.07
N ARG A 101 -14.48 10.06 0.24
CA ARG A 101 -15.18 11.23 0.77
C ARG A 101 -14.53 12.52 0.27
N TYR A 102 -13.20 12.58 0.23
CA TYR A 102 -12.48 13.74 -0.31
C TYR A 102 -12.63 13.86 -1.82
N HIS A 103 -12.58 12.74 -2.56
CA HIS A 103 -12.79 12.73 -4.01
C HIS A 103 -14.18 13.28 -4.40
N ASN A 104 -15.22 12.90 -3.65
CA ASN A 104 -16.57 13.41 -3.88
C ASN A 104 -16.69 14.92 -3.66
N LEU A 105 -15.85 15.51 -2.80
CA LEU A 105 -15.81 16.96 -2.56
C LEU A 105 -14.94 17.68 -3.61
N HIS A 106 -13.86 17.05 -4.06
CA HIS A 106 -12.88 17.62 -4.98
C HIS A 106 -12.49 16.62 -6.09
N PRO A 107 -13.33 16.42 -7.12
CA PRO A 107 -13.09 15.41 -8.16
C PRO A 107 -11.87 15.71 -9.04
N ASP A 108 -11.57 16.99 -9.29
CA ASP A 108 -10.44 17.42 -10.13
C ASP A 108 -9.08 17.30 -9.45
N TYR A 109 -9.06 17.15 -8.11
CA TYR A 109 -7.81 17.11 -7.33
C TYR A 109 -6.87 16.01 -7.81
N ILE A 110 -7.39 14.80 -8.03
CA ILE A 110 -6.56 13.65 -8.34
C ILE A 110 -5.94 13.74 -9.75
N HIS A 111 -6.62 14.38 -10.69
CA HIS A 111 -6.12 14.62 -12.04
C HIS A 111 -4.83 15.45 -12.00
N GLY A 112 -4.84 16.57 -11.28
CA GLY A 112 -3.66 17.42 -11.12
C GLY A 112 -2.52 16.73 -10.38
N ARG A 113 -2.84 15.87 -9.41
CA ARG A 113 -1.83 15.07 -8.68
C ARG A 113 -1.16 14.03 -9.56
N LEU A 114 -1.92 13.30 -10.37
CA LEU A 114 -1.39 12.33 -11.32
C LEU A 114 -0.52 13.01 -12.39
N GLN A 115 -0.95 14.18 -12.86
CA GLN A 115 -0.20 14.95 -13.86
C GLN A 115 1.14 15.46 -13.29
N SER A 116 1.12 15.96 -12.05
CA SER A 116 2.33 16.42 -11.35
C SER A 116 3.31 15.29 -11.01
N LEU A 117 2.79 14.08 -10.75
CA LEU A 117 3.61 12.90 -10.45
C LEU A 117 4.45 12.47 -11.65
N GLY A 118 3.94 12.67 -12.87
CA GLY A 118 4.62 12.29 -14.11
C GLY A 118 4.90 10.79 -14.20
N LYS A 119 6.06 10.46 -14.78
CA LYS A 119 6.54 9.07 -14.99
C LYS A 119 7.85 8.79 -14.24
N ASN A 120 8.06 9.50 -13.12
CA ASN A 120 9.31 9.47 -12.35
C ASN A 120 9.48 8.18 -11.52
N PHE A 121 8.42 7.40 -11.37
CA PHE A 121 8.41 6.13 -10.63
C PHE A 121 7.91 5.01 -11.55
N ALA A 122 8.58 3.86 -11.49
CA ALA A 122 8.18 2.68 -12.26
C ALA A 122 6.86 2.10 -11.73
N LEU A 123 6.71 2.02 -10.41
CA LEU A 123 5.48 1.61 -9.75
C LEU A 123 4.81 2.81 -9.08
N ARG A 124 3.62 3.16 -9.58
CA ARG A 124 2.80 4.28 -9.08
C ARG A 124 1.51 3.72 -8.51
N VAL A 125 1.39 3.73 -7.20
CA VAL A 125 0.22 3.22 -6.48
C VAL A 125 -0.75 4.37 -6.21
N LEU A 126 -2.02 4.20 -6.56
CA LEU A 126 -3.10 5.02 -6.04
C LEU A 126 -3.81 4.26 -4.93
N LEU A 127 -3.50 4.62 -3.68
CA LEU A 127 -4.09 4.04 -2.49
C LEU A 127 -5.37 4.80 -2.13
N ILE A 128 -6.51 4.15 -2.30
CA ILE A 128 -7.83 4.73 -2.04
C ILE A 128 -8.39 4.21 -0.72
N GLN A 129 -8.72 5.13 0.18
CA GLN A 129 -9.51 4.81 1.36
C GLN A 129 -11.01 4.86 1.02
N VAL A 130 -11.70 3.74 1.20
CA VAL A 130 -13.14 3.57 0.99
C VAL A 130 -13.88 3.95 2.27
N ASP A 131 -14.27 5.22 2.38
CA ASP A 131 -14.93 5.81 3.56
C ASP A 131 -16.34 6.36 3.26
N VAL A 132 -16.96 5.87 2.19
CA VAL A 132 -18.32 6.26 1.72
C VAL A 132 -19.18 5.00 1.58
N LYS A 133 -20.49 5.11 1.84
CA LYS A 133 -21.44 4.00 1.77
C LYS A 133 -21.59 3.40 0.36
N ASP A 134 -21.61 4.25 -0.67
CA ASP A 134 -21.85 3.86 -2.06
C ASP A 134 -20.63 4.16 -2.95
N PRO A 135 -19.56 3.36 -2.90
CA PRO A 135 -18.30 3.68 -3.57
C PRO A 135 -18.27 3.30 -5.07
N GLN A 136 -19.26 2.55 -5.56
CA GLN A 136 -19.20 1.86 -6.86
C GLN A 136 -18.96 2.79 -8.05
N GLN A 137 -19.67 3.92 -8.10
CA GLN A 137 -19.55 4.87 -9.22
C GLN A 137 -18.18 5.58 -9.19
N ALA A 138 -17.77 6.09 -8.03
CA ALA A 138 -16.49 6.77 -7.87
C ALA A 138 -15.31 5.83 -8.16
N LEU A 139 -15.36 4.59 -7.68
CA LEU A 139 -14.33 3.58 -7.95
C LEU A 139 -14.25 3.22 -9.43
N LYS A 140 -15.38 3.13 -10.13
CA LYS A 140 -15.41 2.88 -11.58
C LYS A 140 -14.70 3.98 -12.36
N GLU A 141 -14.90 5.24 -11.99
CA GLU A 141 -14.24 6.39 -12.63
C GLU A 141 -12.75 6.45 -12.28
N LEU A 142 -12.40 6.28 -11.00
CA LEU A 142 -11.02 6.22 -10.52
C LEU A 142 -10.24 5.07 -11.16
N ALA A 143 -10.85 3.89 -11.32
CA ALA A 143 -10.22 2.75 -11.98
C ALA A 143 -9.91 3.04 -13.45
N LYS A 144 -10.84 3.68 -14.19
CA LYS A 144 -10.57 4.12 -15.57
C LYS A 144 -9.40 5.10 -15.62
N MET A 145 -9.36 6.07 -14.71
CA MET A 145 -8.25 7.02 -14.63
C MET A 145 -6.92 6.34 -14.33
N CYS A 146 -6.88 5.40 -13.38
CA CYS A 146 -5.68 4.64 -13.05
C CYS A 146 -5.13 3.88 -14.27
N ILE A 147 -6.01 3.23 -15.04
CA ILE A 147 -5.61 2.52 -16.26
C ILE A 147 -4.99 3.48 -17.27
N LEU A 148 -5.65 4.62 -17.54
CA LEU A 148 -5.16 5.61 -18.52
C LEU A 148 -3.85 6.29 -18.08
N ALA A 149 -3.61 6.40 -16.77
CA ALA A 149 -2.40 7.01 -16.23
C ALA A 149 -1.27 6.01 -15.93
N ASP A 150 -1.43 4.72 -16.28
CA ASP A 150 -0.60 3.57 -15.88
C ASP A 150 -0.27 3.53 -14.37
N CYS A 151 -1.30 3.66 -13.54
CA CYS A 151 -1.21 3.55 -12.07
C CYS A 151 -1.89 2.28 -11.57
N THR A 152 -1.35 1.69 -10.51
CA THR A 152 -1.94 0.54 -9.81
C THR A 152 -2.93 1.05 -8.78
N LEU A 153 -4.20 0.67 -8.90
CA LEU A 153 -5.22 1.00 -7.92
C LEU A 153 -5.22 0.00 -6.76
N ILE A 154 -5.22 0.49 -5.52
CA ILE A 154 -5.37 -0.32 -4.30
C ILE A 154 -6.44 0.29 -3.42
N LEU A 155 -7.33 -0.55 -2.90
CA LEU A 155 -8.42 -0.14 -2.03
C LEU A 155 -8.11 -0.53 -0.59
N ALA A 156 -8.39 0.36 0.35
CA ALA A 156 -8.33 0.12 1.79
C ALA A 156 -9.66 0.52 2.43
N TRP A 157 -10.25 -0.37 3.21
CA TRP A 157 -11.51 -0.18 3.94
C TRP A 157 -11.31 0.45 5.31
N SER A 158 -10.05 0.63 5.73
CA SER A 158 -9.70 1.33 6.96
C SER A 158 -8.33 2.00 6.86
N PRO A 159 -8.06 3.02 7.70
CA PRO A 159 -6.72 3.62 7.80
C PRO A 159 -5.64 2.62 8.26
N GLU A 160 -6.02 1.61 9.05
CA GLU A 160 -5.12 0.55 9.50
C GLU A 160 -4.67 -0.33 8.34
N GLU A 161 -5.60 -0.74 7.49
CA GLU A 161 -5.33 -1.52 6.29
C GLU A 161 -4.44 -0.74 5.30
N ALA A 162 -4.73 0.54 5.10
CA ALA A 162 -3.88 1.44 4.32
C ALA A 162 -2.44 1.49 4.88
N GLY A 163 -2.28 1.59 6.20
CA GLY A 163 -0.97 1.55 6.86
C GLY A 163 -0.21 0.25 6.59
N ARG A 164 -0.89 -0.91 6.73
CA ARG A 164 -0.31 -2.23 6.43
C ARG A 164 0.15 -2.36 4.97
N TYR A 165 -0.59 -1.77 4.02
CA TYR A 165 -0.16 -1.77 2.62
C TYR A 165 1.14 -0.98 2.42
N LEU A 166 1.26 0.21 3.01
CA LEU A 166 2.49 1.00 2.93
C LEU A 166 3.69 0.24 3.55
N GLU A 167 3.49 -0.40 4.70
CA GLU A 167 4.52 -1.25 5.33
C GLU A 167 4.94 -2.40 4.42
N THR A 168 3.96 -3.08 3.81
CA THR A 168 4.20 -4.22 2.92
C THR A 168 5.02 -3.78 1.71
N TYR A 169 4.65 -2.67 1.07
CA TYR A 169 5.42 -2.17 -0.07
C TYR A 169 6.87 -1.86 0.29
N LYS A 170 7.11 -1.22 1.44
CA LYS A 170 8.48 -0.92 1.87
C LYS A 170 9.25 -2.18 2.24
N ALA A 171 8.64 -3.10 2.98
CA ALA A 171 9.27 -4.36 3.41
C ALA A 171 9.61 -5.29 2.24
N TYR A 172 8.91 -5.14 1.10
CA TYR A 172 9.13 -5.92 -0.11
C TYR A 172 9.97 -5.19 -1.17
N GLU A 173 10.49 -3.99 -0.90
CA GLU A 173 11.33 -3.23 -1.84
C GLU A 173 12.56 -4.04 -2.32
N GLN A 174 13.16 -4.85 -1.43
CA GLN A 174 14.38 -5.61 -1.70
C GLN A 174 14.15 -7.13 -1.81
N LYS A 175 12.90 -7.58 -1.71
CA LYS A 175 12.59 -9.01 -1.76
C LYS A 175 12.59 -9.48 -3.22
N PRO A 176 13.43 -10.45 -3.61
CA PRO A 176 13.42 -10.98 -4.97
C PRO A 176 12.09 -11.70 -5.24
N ALA A 177 11.72 -11.77 -6.53
CA ALA A 177 10.50 -12.45 -6.98
C ALA A 177 10.44 -13.94 -6.59
N ASP A 178 11.57 -14.53 -6.22
CA ASP A 178 11.69 -15.92 -5.74
C ASP A 178 10.86 -16.21 -4.48
N LEU A 179 10.50 -15.19 -3.69
CA LEU A 179 9.58 -15.34 -2.55
C LEU A 179 8.10 -15.43 -2.96
N LEU A 180 7.78 -15.15 -4.23
CA LEU A 180 6.44 -15.30 -4.81
C LEU A 180 6.27 -16.62 -5.57
N MET A 181 7.36 -17.35 -5.83
CA MET A 181 7.26 -18.73 -6.26
C MET A 181 6.68 -19.53 -5.10
N GLU A 182 5.73 -20.41 -5.42
CA GLU A 182 5.31 -21.45 -4.49
C GLU A 182 6.58 -22.16 -4.00
N LYS A 183 6.91 -21.96 -2.73
CA LYS A 183 7.72 -22.94 -2.03
C LYS A 183 6.83 -24.16 -1.98
N LEU A 184 6.97 -25.06 -2.95
CA LEU A 184 6.56 -26.44 -2.76
C LEU A 184 7.34 -26.87 -1.54
N ASP A 185 6.70 -26.85 -0.37
CA ASP A 185 7.31 -27.38 0.83
C ASP A 185 7.79 -28.77 0.43
N GLN A 186 9.10 -29.02 0.59
CA GLN A 186 9.69 -30.34 0.40
C GLN A 186 9.26 -31.28 1.54
N ASP A 187 7.99 -31.19 1.92
CA ASP A 187 7.36 -32.08 2.84
C ASP A 187 7.35 -33.47 2.22
N PHE A 188 7.50 -34.46 3.08
CA PHE A 188 7.52 -35.86 2.70
C PHE A 188 6.33 -36.23 1.80
N VAL A 189 5.16 -35.65 2.07
CA VAL A 189 3.93 -35.86 1.31
C VAL A 189 4.05 -35.34 -0.12
N SER A 190 4.57 -34.12 -0.32
CA SER A 190 4.74 -33.52 -1.65
C SER A 190 5.69 -34.35 -2.52
N ARG A 191 6.84 -34.77 -1.97
CA ARG A 191 7.79 -35.66 -2.66
C ARG A 191 7.19 -37.03 -2.97
N SER A 192 6.42 -37.60 -2.04
CA SER A 192 5.76 -38.89 -2.24
C SER A 192 4.67 -38.81 -3.30
N LEU A 193 3.93 -37.70 -3.34
CA LEU A 193 2.88 -37.45 -4.31
C LEU A 193 3.46 -37.24 -5.71
N GLU A 194 4.57 -36.50 -5.84
CA GLU A 194 5.32 -36.38 -7.10
C GLU A 194 5.81 -37.75 -7.61
N GLN A 195 6.37 -38.58 -6.72
CA GLN A 195 6.78 -39.94 -7.10
C GLN A 195 5.59 -40.82 -7.50
N LEU A 196 4.44 -40.66 -6.85
CA LEU A 196 3.24 -41.41 -7.17
C LEU A 196 2.62 -41.00 -8.51
N ILE A 197 2.68 -39.70 -8.85
CA ILE A 197 2.25 -39.18 -10.15
C ILE A 197 3.20 -39.65 -11.26
N ALA A 198 4.51 -39.68 -11.00
CA ALA A 198 5.52 -40.11 -11.98
C ALA A 198 5.67 -41.64 -12.12
N ALA A 199 5.10 -42.43 -11.20
CA ALA A 199 5.25 -43.88 -11.19
C ALA A 199 4.54 -44.56 -12.38
N SER A 200 5.16 -45.62 -12.90
CA SER A 200 4.54 -46.45 -13.93
C SER A 200 3.39 -47.29 -13.36
N ARG A 201 2.49 -47.76 -14.24
CA ARG A 201 1.37 -48.62 -13.84
C ARG A 201 1.87 -49.91 -13.18
N GLU A 202 2.99 -50.44 -13.65
CA GLU A 202 3.64 -51.65 -13.16
C GLU A 202 4.19 -51.43 -11.75
N ASP A 203 4.83 -50.29 -11.49
CA ASP A 203 5.36 -49.93 -10.17
C ASP A 203 4.24 -49.77 -9.14
N LEU A 204 3.12 -49.16 -9.53
CA LEU A 204 1.94 -49.03 -8.67
C LEU A 204 1.32 -50.40 -8.33
N ALA A 205 1.40 -51.39 -9.22
CA ALA A 205 0.87 -52.73 -8.98
C ALA A 205 1.74 -53.58 -8.01
N LEU A 206 3.00 -53.18 -7.79
CA LEU A 206 3.90 -53.81 -6.83
C LEU A 206 3.70 -53.30 -5.39
N CYS A 207 2.92 -52.23 -5.21
CA CYS A 207 2.64 -51.65 -3.90
C CYS A 207 1.75 -52.57 -3.04
N PRO A 208 2.09 -52.82 -1.77
CA PRO A 208 1.27 -53.64 -0.87
C PRO A 208 -0.16 -53.09 -0.75
N GLY A 209 -1.16 -53.93 -1.05
CA GLY A 209 -2.57 -53.55 -0.99
C GLY A 209 -3.13 -52.88 -2.25
N LEU A 210 -2.28 -52.57 -3.25
CA LEU A 210 -2.68 -52.03 -4.54
C LEU A 210 -2.57 -53.10 -5.63
N GLY A 211 -3.62 -53.90 -5.79
CA GLY A 211 -3.70 -54.90 -6.86
C GLY A 211 -3.80 -54.29 -8.26
N PRO A 212 -3.62 -55.09 -9.33
CA PRO A 212 -3.46 -54.60 -10.71
C PRO A 212 -4.65 -53.77 -11.22
N GLN A 213 -5.88 -54.12 -10.81
CA GLN A 213 -7.06 -53.36 -11.18
C GLN A 213 -7.14 -51.98 -10.52
N LYS A 214 -6.66 -51.86 -9.27
CA LYS A 214 -6.64 -50.58 -8.54
C LYS A 214 -5.49 -49.70 -9.03
N ALA A 215 -4.32 -50.28 -9.28
CA ALA A 215 -3.17 -49.59 -9.86
C ALA A 215 -3.51 -48.98 -11.24
N ARG A 216 -4.17 -49.77 -12.10
CA ARG A 216 -4.65 -49.30 -13.40
C ARG A 216 -5.61 -48.11 -13.27
N ARG A 217 -6.64 -48.23 -12.43
CA ARG A 217 -7.61 -47.15 -12.21
C ARG A 217 -6.95 -45.87 -11.69
N LEU A 218 -6.02 -45.99 -10.75
CA LEU A 218 -5.32 -44.84 -10.18
C LEU A 218 -4.43 -44.16 -11.23
N PHE A 219 -3.67 -44.95 -12.00
CA PHE A 219 -2.83 -44.45 -13.08
C PHE A 219 -3.64 -43.72 -14.14
N ASP A 220 -4.76 -44.30 -14.57
CA ASP A 220 -5.64 -43.74 -15.60
C ASP A 220 -6.23 -42.40 -15.11
N VAL A 221 -6.70 -42.33 -13.86
CA VAL A 221 -7.22 -41.07 -13.27
C VAL A 221 -6.16 -39.96 -13.19
N LEU A 222 -4.90 -40.31 -12.93
CA LEU A 222 -3.82 -39.31 -12.81
C LEU A 222 -3.31 -38.80 -14.16
N HIS A 223 -3.53 -39.55 -15.25
CA HIS A 223 -2.96 -39.26 -16.57
C HIS A 223 -4.00 -39.03 -17.67
N GLU A 224 -5.29 -39.21 -17.40
CA GLU A 224 -6.34 -38.85 -18.36
C GLU A 224 -6.52 -37.32 -18.47
N PRO A 225 -6.63 -36.78 -19.68
CA PRO A 225 -6.91 -35.36 -19.90
C PRO A 225 -8.36 -35.03 -19.52
N PHE A 226 -8.58 -33.86 -18.92
CA PHE A 226 -9.88 -33.39 -18.42
C PHE A 226 -10.91 -32.97 -19.49
N LEU A 227 -10.78 -33.41 -20.75
CA LEU A 227 -11.69 -33.01 -21.84
C LEU A 227 -13.04 -33.71 -21.76
#